data_AF-A0A954L6R5-F1
#
_entry.id   AF-A0A954L6R5-F1
#
_cell.length_a   1.000
_cell.length_b   1.000
_cell.length_c   1.000
_cell.angle_alpha   90.00
_cell.angle_beta   90.00
_cell.angle_gamma   90.00
#
_symmetry.space_group_name_H-M   'P 1'
#
loop_
_entity.id
_entity.type
_entity.pdbx_description
1 polymer ?
#
loop_
_entity_poly.entity_id
_entity_poly.type
_entity_poly.pdbx_seq_one_letter_code
_entity_poly.pdbx_strand_id
1 'polypeptide(L)'
;MSRALIACCCVRLVMPLIGIAAEPVTSIVHGQPAWALSSDTVELAVTELGGHMAPVTFDRQGKHPVRPYYVSPWQEEGLTLEPPVLVPLRGDFFCLPFGGNAEPFRGESHPPHGETAGARWQVVGSDSRDGVHTLTLEIATKVRPGKVTKELSLVDGQNVVYSRHRIEGFAGPAPLGHHATLRLPESAETFLVQSSPFALGMTCPVQFSSPASREYQSLGVGERFTSLTSVPTLWKEPSSTDASLFPA
;
A
#
# COMPACT_ATOMS: atom_id res chain seq x y z
N MET A 1 -46.23 52.82 20.25
CA MET A 1 -46.49 51.64 19.40
C MET A 1 -45.85 51.89 18.03
N SER A 2 -44.59 51.47 17.93
CA SER A 2 -44.06 50.49 16.97
C SER A 2 -43.48 51.13 15.70
N ARG A 3 -42.18 51.43 15.76
CA ARG A 3 -41.31 51.70 14.60
C ARG A 3 -40.64 50.37 14.25
N ALA A 4 -40.89 49.84 13.05
CA ALA A 4 -40.19 48.67 12.55
C ALA A 4 -38.89 49.11 11.86
N LEU A 5 -37.74 48.69 12.40
CA LEU A 5 -36.45 48.72 11.73
C LEU A 5 -36.36 47.46 10.85
N ILE A 6 -36.19 47.62 9.53
CA ILE A 6 -35.80 46.53 8.64
C ILE A 6 -34.27 46.52 8.61
N ALA A 7 -33.68 45.61 9.37
CA ALA A 7 -32.25 45.31 9.28
C ALA A 7 -32.00 44.45 8.04
N CYS A 8 -31.43 45.05 6.99
CA CYS A 8 -30.94 44.30 5.83
C CYS A 8 -29.64 43.60 6.23
N CYS A 9 -29.73 42.31 6.56
CA CYS A 9 -28.58 41.47 6.85
C CYS A 9 -27.89 41.11 5.52
N CYS A 10 -26.86 41.87 5.13
CA CYS A 10 -25.95 41.48 4.07
C CYS A 10 -25.13 40.26 4.55
N VAL A 11 -25.66 39.06 4.33
CA VAL A 11 -24.88 37.83 4.42
C VAL A 11 -23.89 37.86 3.25
N ARG A 12 -22.64 38.21 3.53
CA ARG A 12 -21.54 37.90 2.62
C ARG A 12 -21.43 36.38 2.57
N LEU A 13 -22.02 35.76 1.55
CA LEU A 13 -21.63 34.42 1.15
C LEU A 13 -20.16 34.49 0.73
N VAL A 14 -19.26 34.17 1.66
CA VAL A 14 -17.91 33.77 1.30
C VAL A 14 -18.05 32.38 0.71
N MET A 15 -18.31 32.30 -0.60
CA MET A 15 -18.06 31.07 -1.33
C MET A 15 -16.57 30.77 -1.16
N PRO A 16 -16.18 29.60 -0.60
CA PRO A 16 -14.79 29.21 -0.67
C PRO A 16 -14.44 29.14 -2.15
N LEU A 17 -13.42 29.88 -2.54
CA LEU A 17 -12.72 29.63 -3.79
C LEU A 17 -12.22 28.20 -3.70
N ILE A 18 -12.97 27.26 -4.29
CA ILE A 18 -12.46 25.94 -4.62
C ILE A 18 -11.37 26.23 -5.65
N GLY A 19 -10.13 26.32 -5.17
CA GLY A 19 -8.98 26.27 -6.05
C GLY A 19 -9.14 25.00 -6.85
N ILE A 20 -9.29 25.13 -8.17
CA ILE A 20 -9.20 24.01 -9.08
C ILE A 20 -7.75 23.55 -8.94
N ALA A 21 -7.53 22.50 -8.14
CA ALA A 21 -6.26 21.83 -8.09
C ALA A 21 -5.93 21.38 -9.52
N ALA A 22 -4.71 21.63 -9.96
CA ALA A 22 -4.26 21.15 -11.27
C ALA A 22 -4.44 19.62 -11.32
N GLU A 23 -4.98 19.11 -12.43
CA GLU A 23 -5.06 17.67 -12.60
C GLU A 23 -3.65 17.06 -12.49
N PRO A 24 -3.46 16.03 -11.67
CA PRO A 24 -2.16 15.43 -11.50
C PRO A 24 -1.67 14.86 -12.82
N VAL A 25 -0.49 15.31 -13.23
CA VAL A 25 0.12 14.95 -14.50
C VAL A 25 0.62 13.51 -14.43
N THR A 26 0.15 12.67 -15.34
CA THR A 26 0.73 11.33 -15.54
C THR A 26 2.12 11.47 -16.14
N SER A 27 3.09 10.79 -15.54
CA SER A 27 4.47 10.69 -16.05
C SER A 27 4.95 9.24 -16.02
N ILE A 28 6.08 8.95 -16.65
CA ILE A 28 6.69 7.61 -16.61
C ILE A 28 7.75 7.59 -15.50
N VAL A 29 7.60 6.68 -14.53
CA VAL A 29 8.52 6.50 -13.41
C VAL A 29 8.95 5.04 -13.34
N HIS A 30 10.22 4.78 -13.68
CA HIS A 30 10.77 3.42 -13.87
C HIS A 30 9.84 2.59 -14.75
N GLY A 31 9.75 2.92 -16.04
CA GLY A 31 8.97 2.18 -17.03
C GLY A 31 7.44 2.13 -16.86
N GLN A 32 6.86 2.73 -15.80
CA GLN A 32 5.42 2.66 -15.52
C GLN A 32 4.76 4.04 -15.52
N PRO A 33 3.56 4.19 -16.11
CA PRO A 33 2.70 5.36 -15.88
C PRO A 33 2.42 5.51 -14.39
N ALA A 34 2.65 6.72 -13.87
CA ALA A 34 2.54 7.03 -12.46
C ALA A 34 2.19 8.50 -12.23
N TRP A 35 1.69 8.77 -11.02
CA TRP A 35 1.43 10.10 -10.51
C TRP A 35 2.34 10.38 -9.33
N ALA A 36 2.88 11.60 -9.28
CA ALA A 36 3.75 12.04 -8.21
C ALA A 36 2.95 12.80 -7.14
N LEU A 37 3.41 12.69 -5.88
CA LEU A 37 2.95 13.50 -4.76
C LEU A 37 4.16 13.89 -3.93
N SER A 38 4.26 15.15 -3.51
CA SER A 38 5.40 15.63 -2.73
C SER A 38 5.00 16.69 -1.71
N SER A 39 5.65 16.67 -0.55
CA SER A 39 5.77 17.77 0.41
C SER A 39 7.21 18.33 0.36
N ASP A 40 7.53 19.20 1.32
CA ASP A 40 8.89 19.66 1.57
C ASP A 40 9.85 18.51 1.96
N THR A 41 9.40 17.53 2.74
CA THR A 41 10.20 16.44 3.34
C THR A 41 10.11 15.10 2.62
N VAL A 42 8.99 14.81 1.94
CA VAL A 42 8.72 13.50 1.32
C VAL A 42 8.30 13.69 -0.14
N GLU A 43 8.73 12.79 -1.00
CA GLU A 43 8.20 12.64 -2.35
C GLU A 43 7.91 11.17 -2.64
N LEU A 44 6.85 10.90 -3.38
CA LEU A 44 6.49 9.56 -3.83
C LEU A 44 5.95 9.57 -5.26
N ALA A 45 6.01 8.41 -5.89
CA ALA A 45 5.22 8.09 -7.06
C ALA A 45 4.29 6.90 -6.78
N VAL A 46 3.11 6.90 -7.41
CA VAL A 46 2.16 5.80 -7.38
C VAL A 46 1.77 5.41 -8.80
N THR A 47 1.89 4.13 -9.13
CA THR A 47 1.64 3.63 -10.50
C THR A 47 0.15 3.56 -10.83
N GLU A 48 -0.20 3.77 -12.10
CA GLU A 48 -1.55 3.51 -12.63
C GLU A 48 -1.92 2.04 -12.44
N LEU A 49 -1.01 1.14 -12.82
CA LEU A 49 -1.20 -0.29 -12.67
C LEU A 49 -0.97 -0.68 -11.20
N GLY A 50 -1.99 -1.26 -10.57
CA GLY A 50 -1.94 -1.78 -9.21
C GLY A 50 -1.89 -0.74 -8.09
N GLY A 51 -1.69 0.54 -8.39
CA GLY A 51 -1.60 1.58 -7.35
C GLY A 51 -0.39 1.38 -6.42
N HIS A 52 0.72 0.86 -6.94
CA HIS A 52 1.93 0.57 -6.17
C HIS A 52 2.69 1.87 -5.88
N MET A 53 2.99 2.11 -4.61
CA MET A 53 3.62 3.34 -4.16
C MET A 53 5.13 3.16 -4.04
N ALA A 54 5.85 3.43 -5.13
CA ALA A 54 7.28 3.64 -5.14
C ALA A 54 7.77 4.25 -6.48
N PRO A 55 8.93 4.94 -6.48
CA PRO A 55 9.82 5.19 -5.33
C PRO A 55 9.20 6.15 -4.31
N VAL A 56 9.71 6.10 -3.08
CA VAL A 56 9.43 7.09 -2.04
C VAL A 56 10.78 7.55 -1.48
N THR A 57 11.00 8.85 -1.42
CA THR A 57 12.16 9.45 -0.76
C THR A 57 11.65 10.17 0.50
N PHE A 58 12.12 9.74 1.66
CA PHE A 58 11.95 10.42 2.94
C PHE A 58 13.19 11.27 3.25
N ASP A 59 13.03 12.27 4.11
CA ASP A 59 14.06 13.22 4.50
C ASP A 59 14.78 13.82 3.29
N ARG A 60 14.01 14.20 2.25
CA ARG A 60 14.55 14.51 0.92
C ARG A 60 15.44 15.76 0.89
N GLN A 61 15.31 16.65 1.88
CA GLN A 61 16.16 17.83 2.06
C GLN A 61 17.31 17.60 3.06
N GLY A 62 17.32 16.45 3.73
CA GLY A 62 18.36 16.07 4.67
C GLY A 62 19.66 15.66 3.98
N LYS A 63 20.70 15.46 4.78
CA LYS A 63 22.02 15.02 4.29
C LYS A 63 22.00 13.59 3.75
N HIS A 64 21.07 12.75 4.23
CA HIS A 64 20.98 11.34 3.91
C HIS A 64 19.51 10.92 3.65
N PRO A 65 18.93 11.28 2.49
CA PRO A 65 17.58 10.86 2.13
C PRO A 65 17.42 9.33 2.16
N VAL A 66 16.27 8.85 2.63
CA VAL A 66 16.00 7.42 2.81
C VAL A 66 15.01 6.93 1.75
N ARG A 67 15.32 5.81 1.09
CA ARG A 67 14.49 5.17 0.07
C ARG A 67 14.26 3.70 0.42
N PRO A 68 13.36 3.41 1.36
CA PRO A 68 13.25 2.08 1.96
C PRO A 68 12.54 1.07 1.06
N TYR A 69 11.84 1.54 0.02
CA TYR A 69 11.05 0.70 -0.86
C TYR A 69 11.87 0.15 -2.02
N TYR A 70 11.66 -1.13 -2.30
CA TYR A 70 12.20 -1.80 -3.46
C TYR A 70 11.42 -1.42 -4.71
N VAL A 71 12.12 -1.34 -5.84
CA VAL A 71 11.55 -1.27 -7.19
C VAL A 71 12.21 -2.40 -7.95
N SER A 72 11.43 -3.31 -8.53
CA SER A 72 12.02 -4.45 -9.24
C SER A 72 12.86 -4.01 -10.44
N PRO A 73 13.86 -4.80 -10.88
CA PRO A 73 14.78 -4.38 -11.93
C PRO A 73 14.20 -4.47 -13.34
N TRP A 74 13.15 -5.26 -13.56
CA TRP A 74 12.59 -5.56 -14.88
C TRP A 74 11.61 -4.51 -15.43
N GLN A 75 11.50 -3.36 -14.77
CA GLN A 75 10.43 -2.38 -15.06
C GLN A 75 10.43 -1.84 -16.48
N GLU A 76 11.60 -1.80 -17.12
CA GLU A 76 11.80 -1.24 -18.47
C GLU A 76 11.99 -2.33 -19.53
N GLU A 77 11.90 -3.60 -19.14
CA GLU A 77 12.12 -4.75 -20.04
C GLU A 77 10.87 -5.09 -20.89
N GLY A 78 9.73 -4.45 -20.63
CA GLY A 78 8.49 -4.69 -21.37
C GLY A 78 7.91 -6.10 -21.20
N LEU A 79 8.22 -6.76 -20.07
CA LEU A 79 7.77 -8.12 -19.79
C LEU A 79 6.27 -8.18 -19.52
N THR A 80 5.64 -9.26 -20.00
CA THR A 80 4.31 -9.67 -19.56
C THR A 80 4.48 -10.72 -18.47
N LEU A 81 4.12 -10.38 -17.24
CA LEU A 81 4.30 -11.24 -16.07
C LEU A 81 2.95 -11.64 -15.48
N GLU A 82 2.85 -12.88 -15.01
CA GLU A 82 1.70 -13.41 -14.30
C GLU A 82 2.11 -13.83 -12.88
N PRO A 83 1.35 -13.44 -11.83
CA PRO A 83 0.17 -12.58 -11.87
C PRO A 83 0.50 -11.10 -12.20
N PRO A 84 -0.47 -10.27 -12.65
CA PRO A 84 -0.21 -8.91 -13.15
C PRO A 84 0.43 -7.95 -12.15
N VAL A 85 0.28 -8.23 -10.85
CA VAL A 85 0.95 -7.52 -9.74
C VAL A 85 2.48 -7.52 -9.87
N LEU A 86 3.05 -8.51 -10.56
CA LEU A 86 4.50 -8.61 -10.77
C LEU A 86 5.04 -7.56 -11.75
N VAL A 87 4.19 -7.01 -12.63
CA VAL A 87 4.60 -6.02 -13.62
C VAL A 87 5.12 -4.74 -12.94
N PRO A 88 4.33 -4.02 -12.12
CA PRO A 88 4.81 -2.82 -11.44
C PRO A 88 5.61 -3.10 -10.17
N LEU A 89 5.72 -4.37 -9.71
CA LEU A 89 6.18 -4.80 -8.38
C LEU A 89 7.15 -3.83 -7.70
N ARG A 90 6.61 -3.02 -6.79
CA ARG A 90 7.38 -2.01 -6.06
C ARG A 90 6.68 -1.56 -4.79
N GLY A 91 7.48 -1.09 -3.83
CA GLY A 91 7.03 -0.42 -2.62
C GLY A 91 5.86 -1.10 -1.94
N ASP A 92 4.83 -0.34 -1.61
CA ASP A 92 3.63 -0.85 -0.94
C ASP A 92 2.38 -0.71 -1.82
N PHE A 93 1.54 -1.73 -1.79
CA PHE A 93 0.28 -1.81 -2.52
C PHE A 93 -0.79 -2.54 -1.73
N PHE A 94 -2.04 -2.25 -2.04
CA PHE A 94 -3.19 -2.76 -1.32
C PHE A 94 -3.76 -4.01 -2.00
N CYS A 95 -3.90 -5.08 -1.23
CA CYS A 95 -4.40 -6.37 -1.70
C CYS A 95 -5.83 -6.60 -1.19
N LEU A 96 -6.78 -6.77 -2.12
CA LEU A 96 -8.17 -7.09 -1.82
C LEU A 96 -8.82 -7.94 -2.92
N PRO A 97 -9.18 -9.21 -2.65
CA PRO A 97 -8.79 -9.98 -1.48
C PRO A 97 -7.30 -10.35 -1.50
N PHE A 98 -6.69 -10.56 -0.33
CA PHE A 98 -5.29 -10.96 -0.21
C PHE A 98 -5.13 -12.45 0.09
N GLY A 99 -4.44 -13.18 -0.78
CA GLY A 99 -4.45 -14.64 -0.78
C GLY A 99 -5.52 -15.10 -1.75
N GLY A 100 -5.13 -15.26 -3.02
CA GLY A 100 -6.04 -15.72 -4.08
C GLY A 100 -6.56 -17.12 -3.80
N ASN A 101 -7.50 -17.54 -4.62
CA ASN A 101 -8.15 -18.84 -4.48
C ASN A 101 -7.82 -19.72 -5.68
N ALA A 102 -7.06 -20.80 -5.42
CA ALA A 102 -6.74 -21.79 -6.44
C ALA A 102 -8.01 -22.40 -7.06
N GLU A 103 -9.05 -22.59 -6.25
CA GLU A 103 -10.37 -23.03 -6.67
C GLU A 103 -11.40 -21.90 -6.49
N PRO A 104 -12.36 -21.73 -7.43
CA PRO A 104 -13.43 -20.74 -7.30
C PRO A 104 -14.21 -20.92 -5.99
N PHE A 105 -14.42 -19.84 -5.24
CA PHE A 105 -15.24 -19.85 -4.03
C PHE A 105 -16.54 -19.09 -4.28
N ARG A 106 -17.68 -19.76 -4.16
CA ARG A 106 -19.01 -19.18 -4.46
C ARG A 106 -19.09 -18.53 -5.85
N GLY A 107 -18.40 -19.11 -6.83
CA GLY A 107 -18.36 -18.61 -8.20
C GLY A 107 -17.39 -17.44 -8.44
N GLU A 108 -16.67 -16.99 -7.42
CA GLU A 108 -15.65 -15.94 -7.55
C GLU A 108 -14.25 -16.56 -7.69
N SER A 109 -13.47 -16.05 -8.64
CA SER A 109 -12.04 -16.36 -8.81
C SER A 109 -11.25 -15.07 -8.77
N HIS A 110 -10.47 -14.88 -7.71
CA HIS A 110 -9.69 -13.70 -7.45
C HIS A 110 -8.21 -13.97 -7.73
N PRO A 111 -7.47 -13.00 -8.30
CA PRO A 111 -6.02 -13.12 -8.43
C PRO A 111 -5.36 -13.15 -7.03
N PRO A 112 -4.13 -13.66 -6.90
CA PRO A 112 -3.43 -13.83 -5.61
C PRO A 112 -3.38 -12.61 -4.69
N HIS A 113 -3.38 -11.41 -5.27
CA HIS A 113 -3.30 -10.13 -4.55
C HIS A 113 -4.52 -9.24 -4.80
N GLY A 114 -5.60 -9.80 -5.36
CA GLY A 114 -6.79 -9.05 -5.71
C GLY A 114 -6.63 -8.13 -6.93
N GLU A 115 -7.76 -7.64 -7.45
CA GLU A 115 -7.76 -6.72 -8.58
C GLU A 115 -7.04 -5.41 -8.24
N THR A 116 -7.15 -4.97 -6.97
CA THR A 116 -6.53 -3.74 -6.47
C THR A 116 -5.02 -3.69 -6.67
N ALA A 117 -4.33 -4.83 -6.65
CA ALA A 117 -2.87 -4.90 -6.80
C ALA A 117 -2.39 -5.09 -8.25
N GLY A 118 -3.29 -5.41 -9.18
CA GLY A 118 -2.92 -5.81 -10.55
C GLY A 118 -3.73 -5.15 -11.68
N ALA A 119 -4.74 -4.33 -11.35
CA ALA A 119 -5.55 -3.60 -12.33
C ALA A 119 -5.33 -2.09 -12.23
N ARG A 120 -5.81 -1.35 -13.24
CA ARG A 120 -5.58 0.09 -13.38
C ARG A 120 -6.45 0.89 -12.41
N TRP A 121 -5.80 1.82 -11.72
CA TRP A 121 -6.43 2.88 -10.93
C TRP A 121 -6.62 4.12 -11.79
N GLN A 122 -7.52 4.99 -11.35
CA GLN A 122 -7.74 6.31 -11.95
C GLN A 122 -7.55 7.37 -10.88
N VAL A 123 -6.93 8.50 -11.22
CA VAL A 123 -6.95 9.65 -10.33
C VAL A 123 -8.32 10.31 -10.41
N VAL A 124 -8.92 10.57 -9.25
CA VAL A 124 -10.20 11.27 -9.13
C VAL A 124 -10.08 12.58 -8.35
N GLY A 125 -8.91 12.86 -7.78
CA GLY A 125 -8.66 14.11 -7.09
C GLY A 125 -7.20 14.29 -6.70
N SER A 126 -6.79 15.55 -6.63
CA SER A 126 -5.59 15.98 -5.92
C SER A 126 -5.93 17.28 -5.20
N ASP A 127 -5.42 17.47 -4.00
CA ASP A 127 -5.63 18.69 -3.23
C ASP A 127 -4.36 19.07 -2.48
N SER A 128 -4.18 20.36 -2.22
CA SER A 128 -3.08 20.89 -1.43
C SER A 128 -3.58 22.07 -0.62
N ARG A 129 -3.70 21.88 0.68
CA ARG A 129 -4.30 22.87 1.57
C ARG A 129 -3.67 22.80 2.96
N ASP A 130 -3.35 23.98 3.51
CA ASP A 130 -2.86 24.13 4.88
C ASP A 130 -1.66 23.20 5.21
N GLY A 131 -0.75 23.02 4.25
CA GLY A 131 0.44 22.15 4.36
C GLY A 131 0.17 20.65 4.22
N VAL A 132 -1.02 20.26 3.77
CA VAL A 132 -1.39 18.86 3.50
C VAL A 132 -1.61 18.66 2.01
N HIS A 133 -0.89 17.72 1.42
CA HIS A 133 -0.94 17.37 0.01
C HIS A 133 -1.55 15.99 -0.14
N THR A 134 -2.65 15.85 -0.87
CA THR A 134 -3.37 14.59 -1.03
C THR A 134 -3.55 14.23 -2.51
N LEU A 135 -3.40 12.95 -2.82
CA LEU A 135 -3.75 12.33 -4.09
C LEU A 135 -4.81 11.25 -3.84
N THR A 136 -5.91 11.29 -4.58
CA THR A 136 -7.04 10.36 -4.47
C THR A 136 -7.18 9.55 -5.74
N LEU A 137 -7.14 8.23 -5.59
CA LEU A 137 -7.23 7.24 -6.66
C LEU A 137 -8.47 6.37 -6.44
N GLU A 138 -9.07 5.88 -7.52
CA GLU A 138 -10.18 4.94 -7.48
C GLU A 138 -9.99 3.76 -8.42
N ILE A 139 -10.52 2.61 -8.00
CA ILE A 139 -10.68 1.42 -8.83
C ILE A 139 -12.07 0.81 -8.57
N ALA A 140 -12.70 0.31 -9.63
CA ALA A 140 -13.88 -0.53 -9.55
C ALA A 140 -13.50 -2.00 -9.73
N THR A 141 -13.83 -2.85 -8.76
CA THR A 141 -13.58 -4.29 -8.82
C THR A 141 -14.69 -4.99 -9.61
N LYS A 142 -14.34 -6.03 -10.37
CA LYS A 142 -15.25 -6.72 -11.29
C LYS A 142 -15.61 -8.13 -10.83
N VAL A 143 -14.66 -8.89 -10.27
CA VAL A 143 -14.92 -10.27 -9.81
C VAL A 143 -15.98 -10.26 -8.73
N ARG A 144 -15.77 -9.40 -7.74
CA ARG A 144 -16.82 -8.98 -6.81
C ARG A 144 -17.03 -7.48 -7.00
N PRO A 145 -18.22 -7.04 -7.46
CA PRO A 145 -18.49 -5.63 -7.68
C PRO A 145 -18.27 -4.79 -6.43
N GLY A 146 -17.54 -3.70 -6.59
CA GLY A 146 -17.21 -2.77 -5.51
C GLY A 146 -16.36 -1.62 -6.02
N LYS A 147 -16.12 -0.66 -5.14
CA LYS A 147 -15.21 0.47 -5.37
C LYS A 147 -14.20 0.54 -4.23
N VAL A 148 -12.95 0.75 -4.58
CA VAL A 148 -11.90 1.06 -3.61
C VAL A 148 -11.35 2.44 -3.93
N THR A 149 -11.42 3.34 -2.95
CA THR A 149 -10.75 4.64 -3.00
C THR A 149 -9.44 4.54 -2.20
N LYS A 150 -8.33 4.94 -2.80
CA LYS A 150 -7.02 5.08 -2.15
C LYS A 150 -6.70 6.56 -2.02
N GLU A 151 -6.31 6.99 -0.83
CA GLU A 151 -5.81 8.34 -0.56
C GLU A 151 -4.40 8.25 -0.01
N LEU A 152 -3.49 8.97 -0.67
CA LEU A 152 -2.13 9.19 -0.19
C LEU A 152 -2.02 10.65 0.23
N SER A 153 -1.59 10.90 1.46
CA SER A 153 -1.39 12.26 1.96
C SER A 153 0.01 12.44 2.55
N LEU A 154 0.59 13.60 2.28
CA LEU A 154 1.84 14.09 2.85
C LEU A 154 1.57 15.38 3.61
N VAL A 155 2.24 15.58 4.74
CA VAL A 155 2.12 16.78 5.57
C VAL A 155 3.49 17.44 5.62
N ASP A 156 3.54 18.75 5.35
CA ASP A 156 4.76 19.53 5.43
C ASP A 156 5.45 19.37 6.80
N GLY A 157 6.77 19.25 6.78
CA GLY A 157 7.60 19.02 7.97
C GLY A 157 7.54 17.60 8.55
N GLN A 158 6.76 16.68 7.98
CA GLN A 158 6.66 15.30 8.47
C GLN A 158 7.31 14.30 7.51
N ASN A 159 8.08 13.35 8.04
CA ASN A 159 8.64 12.23 7.29
C ASN A 159 7.70 11.02 7.30
N VAL A 160 6.43 11.24 6.93
CA VAL A 160 5.36 10.24 7.02
C VAL A 160 4.56 10.22 5.72
N VAL A 161 4.22 9.02 5.24
CA VAL A 161 3.18 8.85 4.22
C VAL A 161 1.92 8.32 4.89
N TYR A 162 0.82 9.07 4.79
CA TYR A 162 -0.49 8.61 5.21
C TYR A 162 -1.17 7.90 4.05
N SER A 163 -1.61 6.66 4.25
CA SER A 163 -2.28 5.85 3.24
C SER A 163 -3.61 5.35 3.78
N ARG A 164 -4.71 5.67 3.10
CA ARG A 164 -6.07 5.26 3.47
C ARG A 164 -6.73 4.54 2.31
N HIS A 165 -7.37 3.42 2.60
CA HIS A 165 -8.22 2.70 1.65
C HIS A 165 -9.65 2.65 2.18
N ARG A 166 -10.61 3.05 1.35
CA ARG A 166 -12.05 2.96 1.64
C ARG A 166 -12.69 2.00 0.65
N ILE A 167 -13.33 0.97 1.18
CA ILE A 167 -13.96 -0.10 0.39
C ILE A 167 -15.48 0.09 0.45
N GLU A 168 -16.12 0.13 -0.71
CA GLU A 168 -17.57 0.33 -0.85
C GLU A 168 -18.17 -0.74 -1.76
N GLY A 169 -19.35 -1.27 -1.42
CA GLY A 169 -20.07 -2.24 -2.25
C GLY A 169 -19.48 -3.67 -2.31
N PHE A 170 -18.23 -3.88 -1.89
CA PHE A 170 -17.53 -5.17 -1.87
C PHE A 170 -18.03 -6.09 -0.73
N ALA A 171 -19.29 -6.53 -0.81
CA ALA A 171 -19.96 -7.23 0.28
C ALA A 171 -19.44 -8.66 0.52
N GLY A 172 -19.27 -9.04 1.78
CA GLY A 172 -18.87 -10.40 2.20
C GLY A 172 -17.46 -10.49 2.76
N PRO A 173 -17.06 -11.66 3.29
CA PRO A 173 -15.74 -11.85 3.86
C PRO A 173 -14.66 -11.73 2.78
N ALA A 174 -13.57 -11.06 3.12
CA ALA A 174 -12.38 -10.97 2.29
C ALA A 174 -11.15 -10.69 3.18
N PRO A 175 -10.07 -11.46 3.05
CA PRO A 175 -8.79 -11.06 3.61
C PRO A 175 -8.31 -9.80 2.87
N LEU A 176 -7.68 -8.89 3.58
CA LEU A 176 -7.06 -7.70 3.01
C LEU A 176 -5.71 -7.45 3.66
N GLY A 177 -4.85 -6.71 2.97
CA GLY A 177 -3.59 -6.32 3.55
C GLY A 177 -2.81 -5.37 2.67
N HIS A 178 -1.76 -4.83 3.26
CA HIS A 178 -0.72 -4.10 2.58
C HIS A 178 0.46 -5.03 2.32
N HIS A 179 1.11 -4.86 1.18
CA HIS A 179 2.24 -5.69 0.75
C HIS A 179 3.48 -4.81 0.56
N ALA A 180 4.10 -4.41 1.66
CA ALA A 180 5.32 -3.62 1.63
C ALA A 180 6.51 -4.46 1.13
N THR A 181 7.17 -3.97 0.10
CA THR A 181 8.35 -4.56 -0.53
C THR A 181 9.54 -3.66 -0.25
N LEU A 182 10.40 -4.09 0.67
CA LEU A 182 11.50 -3.27 1.19
C LEU A 182 12.81 -3.58 0.45
N ARG A 183 13.61 -2.53 0.25
CA ARG A 183 14.97 -2.63 -0.30
C ARG A 183 15.92 -3.01 0.83
N LEU A 184 16.55 -4.17 0.70
CA LEU A 184 17.62 -4.60 1.60
C LEU A 184 18.99 -4.04 1.12
N PRO A 185 19.93 -3.62 2.01
CA PRO A 185 21.31 -3.36 1.67
C PRO A 185 21.95 -4.61 1.08
N GLU A 186 23.01 -4.38 0.34
CA GLU A 186 23.80 -5.43 -0.32
C GLU A 186 24.65 -6.21 0.69
N SER A 187 25.05 -5.58 1.80
CA SER A 187 25.72 -6.24 2.92
C SER A 187 24.70 -7.05 3.73
N ALA A 188 25.13 -8.21 4.24
CA ALA A 188 24.36 -9.00 5.19
C ALA A 188 24.25 -8.23 6.53
N GLU A 189 23.25 -7.36 6.62
CA GLU A 189 22.89 -6.62 7.81
C GLU A 189 21.55 -7.10 8.33
N THR A 190 21.40 -7.04 9.64
CA THR A 190 20.14 -7.40 10.29
C THR A 190 19.14 -6.26 10.16
N PHE A 191 18.01 -6.56 9.55
CA PHE A 191 16.84 -5.68 9.57
C PHE A 191 16.09 -5.82 10.86
N LEU A 192 15.67 -4.68 11.41
CA LEU A 192 14.72 -4.66 12.50
C LEU A 192 13.31 -4.56 11.92
N VAL A 193 12.50 -5.56 12.23
CA VAL A 193 11.07 -5.59 11.92
C VAL A 193 10.32 -5.31 13.21
N GLN A 194 9.56 -4.22 13.22
CA GLN A 194 8.72 -3.83 14.35
C GLN A 194 7.27 -3.66 13.90
N SER A 195 6.35 -4.03 14.78
CA SER A 195 4.92 -3.79 14.61
C SER A 195 4.36 -3.15 15.86
N SER A 196 3.21 -2.47 15.73
CA SER A 196 2.35 -2.23 16.89
C SER A 196 1.91 -3.56 17.52
N PRO A 197 1.37 -3.55 18.75
CA PRO A 197 0.72 -4.73 19.31
C PRO A 197 -0.29 -5.32 18.32
N PHE A 198 -0.27 -6.63 18.14
CA PHE A 198 -1.17 -7.37 17.24
C PHE A 198 -2.04 -8.34 18.04
N ALA A 199 -3.26 -8.56 17.57
CA ALA A 199 -4.21 -9.47 18.22
C ALA A 199 -4.00 -10.95 17.85
N LEU A 200 -3.33 -11.22 16.72
CA LEU A 200 -3.08 -12.57 16.22
C LEU A 200 -1.72 -12.63 15.51
N GLY A 201 -0.85 -13.52 15.98
CA GLY A 201 0.33 -13.97 15.26
C GLY A 201 0.14 -15.43 14.86
N MET A 202 0.34 -15.73 13.57
CA MET A 202 0.26 -17.09 13.03
C MET A 202 1.22 -17.26 11.86
N THR A 203 1.91 -18.40 11.79
CA THR A 203 2.68 -18.79 10.60
C THR A 203 1.76 -19.31 9.49
N CYS A 204 2.30 -19.60 8.30
CA CYS A 204 1.49 -20.10 7.19
C CYS A 204 0.74 -21.38 7.60
N PRO A 205 -0.61 -21.44 7.45
CA PRO A 205 -1.41 -22.58 7.93
C PRO A 205 -1.22 -23.85 7.10
N VAL A 206 -0.51 -23.76 5.99
CA VAL A 206 -0.20 -24.86 5.08
C VAL A 206 1.30 -24.87 4.81
N GLN A 207 1.80 -25.95 4.23
CA GLN A 207 3.18 -25.97 3.73
C GLN A 207 3.31 -24.94 2.61
N PHE A 208 4.09 -23.89 2.87
CA PHE A 208 4.32 -22.80 1.93
C PHE A 208 5.41 -23.14 0.92
N SER A 209 6.52 -23.69 1.42
CA SER A 209 7.68 -24.08 0.61
C SER A 209 7.98 -25.56 0.76
N SER A 210 8.21 -26.25 -0.36
CA SER A 210 8.50 -27.68 -0.37
C SER A 210 9.91 -27.99 -0.86
N PRO A 211 10.73 -28.73 -0.07
CA PRO A 211 12.04 -29.19 -0.53
C PRO A 211 11.96 -30.08 -1.77
N ALA A 212 10.84 -30.78 -1.98
CA ALA A 212 10.59 -31.54 -3.21
C ALA A 212 10.52 -30.61 -4.44
N SER A 213 10.12 -29.35 -4.25
CA SER A 213 10.09 -28.28 -5.25
C SER A 213 11.37 -27.42 -5.24
N ARG A 214 12.40 -27.80 -4.47
CA ARG A 214 13.64 -27.04 -4.24
C ARG A 214 13.45 -25.72 -3.49
N GLU A 215 12.39 -25.62 -2.69
CA GLU A 215 12.12 -24.48 -1.83
C GLU A 215 12.22 -24.88 -0.36
N TYR A 216 12.46 -23.92 0.53
CA TYR A 216 12.64 -24.18 1.96
C TYR A 216 11.78 -23.24 2.79
N GLN A 217 11.31 -23.74 3.93
CA GLN A 217 10.64 -22.96 4.97
C GLN A 217 11.29 -23.27 6.32
N SER A 218 11.50 -22.25 7.13
CA SER A 218 12.06 -22.37 8.49
C SER A 218 10.99 -22.33 9.57
N LEU A 219 9.90 -21.57 9.35
CA LEU A 219 8.82 -21.42 10.31
C LEU A 219 7.92 -22.67 10.35
N GLY A 220 7.35 -22.95 11.52
CA GLY A 220 6.37 -24.03 11.70
C GLY A 220 5.11 -23.80 10.87
N VAL A 221 4.30 -24.83 10.66
CA VAL A 221 3.06 -24.74 9.86
C VAL A 221 1.85 -24.55 10.76
N GLY A 222 1.12 -23.45 10.59
CA GLY A 222 -0.11 -23.14 11.34
C GLY A 222 0.11 -22.83 12.81
N GLU A 223 1.34 -22.48 13.18
CA GLU A 223 1.73 -22.22 14.56
C GLU A 223 1.32 -20.81 14.99
N ARG A 224 0.82 -20.68 16.21
CA ARG A 224 0.47 -19.38 16.80
C ARG A 224 1.63 -18.82 17.60
N PHE A 225 1.75 -17.50 17.60
CA PHE A 225 2.72 -16.78 18.42
C PHE A 225 2.16 -15.44 18.90
N THR A 226 2.77 -14.90 19.95
CA THR A 226 2.39 -13.62 20.57
C THR A 226 3.51 -12.58 20.54
N SER A 227 4.71 -12.96 20.10
CA SER A 227 5.87 -12.08 19.96
C SER A 227 6.64 -12.42 18.69
N LEU A 228 7.14 -11.39 17.99
CA LEU A 228 8.07 -11.59 16.88
C LEU A 228 9.41 -12.17 17.36
N THR A 229 9.79 -11.98 18.62
CA THR A 229 11.06 -12.49 19.17
C THR A 229 11.06 -13.99 19.44
N SER A 230 9.94 -14.67 19.27
CA SER A 230 9.83 -16.12 19.46
C SER A 230 8.71 -16.68 18.58
N VAL A 231 9.03 -16.84 17.29
CA VAL A 231 8.16 -17.46 16.30
C VAL A 231 8.54 -18.94 16.15
N PRO A 232 7.60 -19.89 16.30
CA PRO A 232 7.90 -21.32 16.19
C PRO A 232 8.52 -21.69 14.84
N THR A 233 9.55 -22.54 14.88
CA THR A 233 10.21 -23.09 13.69
C THR A 233 9.67 -24.50 13.39
N LEU A 234 9.95 -24.99 12.18
CA LEU A 234 9.76 -26.39 11.78
C LEU A 234 10.81 -27.30 12.45
N TRP A 235 11.90 -26.74 12.96
CA TRP A 235 13.02 -27.49 13.51
C TRP A 235 12.79 -27.82 14.99
N LYS A 236 13.46 -28.90 15.47
CA LYS A 236 13.48 -29.20 16.90
C LYS A 236 14.38 -28.23 17.66
N GLU A 237 15.51 -27.84 17.06
CA GLU A 237 16.51 -26.94 17.62
C GLU A 237 17.04 -26.00 16.51
N PRO A 238 16.91 -24.66 16.67
CA PRO A 238 16.12 -24.00 17.70
C PRO A 238 14.61 -24.18 17.44
N SER A 239 13.81 -24.37 18.49
CA SER A 239 12.35 -24.53 18.39
C SER A 239 11.57 -23.24 18.11
N SER A 240 12.23 -22.08 18.21
CA SER A 240 11.72 -20.78 17.81
C SER A 240 12.83 -19.89 17.26
N THR A 241 12.48 -18.86 16.48
CA THR A 241 13.42 -17.83 16.03
C THR A 241 12.89 -16.42 16.27
N ASP A 242 13.80 -15.43 16.23
CA ASP A 242 13.50 -14.02 16.35
C ASP A 242 13.19 -13.40 14.98
N ALA A 243 11.92 -13.36 14.62
CA ALA A 243 11.40 -12.72 13.41
C ALA A 243 11.31 -11.18 13.52
N SER A 244 11.75 -10.57 14.63
CA SER A 244 12.01 -9.12 14.67
C SER A 244 13.34 -8.76 14.00
N LEU A 245 14.12 -9.78 13.63
CA LEU A 245 15.37 -9.67 12.88
C LEU A 245 15.16 -10.29 11.48
N PHE A 246 15.70 -9.69 10.43
CA PHE A 246 15.75 -10.32 9.10
C PHE A 246 17.17 -10.30 8.51
N PRO A 247 17.70 -11.46 8.03
CA PRO A 247 17.08 -12.80 8.10
C PRO A 247 16.94 -13.29 9.55
N ALA A 248 15.86 -14.05 9.79
CA ALA A 248 15.52 -14.67 11.08
C ALA A 248 16.05 -16.10 11.17
#